data_AF-H6V5U5-F1
#
_entry.id   AF-H6V5U5-F1
#
_cell.length_a   1.000
_cell.length_b   1.000
_cell.length_c   1.000
_cell.angle_alpha   90.00
_cell.angle_beta   90.00
_cell.angle_gamma   90.00
#
_symmetry.space_group_name_H-M   'P 1'
#
loop_
_entity.id
_entity.type
_entity.pdbx_description
1 polymer ?
#
loop_
_entity_poly.entity_id
_entity_poly.type
_entity_poly.pdbx_seq_one_letter_code
_entity_poly.pdbx_strand_id
1 'polypeptide(L)'
;RAVKRNVKAHKDLEEEHIVALILKEDAKDEGKCQKKMKEYCEALKKVKVELKQIYEKFENFCDDGKMKTKCQKLKTSVQNKCTEFKGKLDKILKQASGLTDENCKENEQQCLFLEG
;
A
#
# COMPACT_ATOMS: atom_id res chain seq x y z
N ARG A 1 5.23 -18.88 16.15
CA ARG A 1 5.88 -17.72 16.82
C ARG A 1 5.11 -16.48 16.38
N ALA A 2 4.43 -15.77 17.27
CA ALA A 2 3.73 -14.53 16.89
C ALA A 2 4.79 -13.48 16.52
N VAL A 3 4.77 -13.02 15.27
CA VAL A 3 5.65 -11.94 14.80
C VAL A 3 5.19 -10.67 15.51
N LYS A 4 5.96 -10.20 16.50
CA LYS A 4 5.76 -8.87 17.08
C LYS A 4 6.10 -7.85 15.99
N ARG A 5 5.09 -7.39 15.26
CA ARG A 5 5.22 -6.29 14.30
C ARG A 5 5.77 -5.09 15.04
N ASN A 6 7.01 -4.73 14.75
CA ASN A 6 7.66 -3.57 15.36
C ASN A 6 7.03 -2.32 14.72
N VAL A 7 6.04 -1.74 15.40
CA VAL A 7 5.24 -0.58 14.94
C VAL A 7 6.10 0.70 14.75
N LYS A 8 7.40 0.65 15.09
CA LYS A 8 8.33 1.78 15.02
C LYS A 8 8.70 2.22 13.59
N ALA A 9 8.32 1.45 12.55
CA ALA A 9 8.62 1.76 11.15
C ALA A 9 7.64 2.75 10.49
N HIS A 10 6.52 3.11 11.14
CA HIS A 10 5.47 3.94 10.53
C HIS A 10 5.65 5.45 10.73
N LYS A 11 6.87 5.98 10.66
CA LYS A 11 7.03 7.44 10.73
C LYS A 11 6.60 8.16 9.45
N ASP A 12 6.58 7.47 8.31
CA ASP A 12 6.13 8.03 7.03
C ASP A 12 5.64 6.91 6.09
N LEU A 13 4.52 6.25 6.44
CA LEU A 13 3.82 5.48 5.41
C LEU A 13 3.26 6.50 4.41
N GLU A 14 3.83 6.53 3.21
CA GLU A 14 3.31 7.32 2.09
C GLU A 14 1.82 7.04 1.92
N GLU A 15 1.05 8.09 1.61
CA GLU A 15 -0.40 8.02 1.37
C GLU A 15 -0.76 6.84 0.42
N GLU A 16 0.06 6.62 -0.61
CA GLU A 16 -0.08 5.53 -1.59
C GLU A 16 0.08 4.13 -0.97
N HIS A 17 0.93 3.95 0.04
CA HIS A 17 1.08 2.68 0.75
C HIS A 17 -0.18 2.33 1.53
N ILE A 18 -0.76 3.31 2.22
CA ILE A 18 -1.95 3.08 3.03
C ILE A 18 -3.16 2.85 2.12
N VAL A 19 -3.27 3.59 1.02
CA VAL A 19 -4.33 3.37 0.02
C VAL A 19 -4.19 2.00 -0.65
N ALA A 20 -2.97 1.57 -1.02
CA ALA A 20 -2.74 0.23 -1.54
C ALA A 20 -3.32 -0.82 -0.57
N LEU A 21 -2.87 -0.81 0.71
CA LEU A 21 -3.29 -1.73 1.77
C LEU A 21 -4.82 -1.81 1.99
N ILE A 22 -5.54 -0.72 1.73
CA ILE A 22 -6.99 -0.66 1.84
C ILE A 22 -7.64 -1.31 0.61
N LEU A 23 -7.09 -1.08 -0.57
CA LEU A 23 -7.66 -1.46 -1.85
C LEU A 23 -7.27 -2.85 -2.32
N LYS A 24 -6.13 -3.41 -1.90
CA LYS A 24 -5.77 -4.77 -2.30
C LYS A 24 -5.63 -4.93 -3.80
N GLU A 25 -6.04 -6.09 -4.27
CA GLU A 25 -6.16 -6.43 -5.67
C GLU A 25 -6.99 -5.38 -6.46
N ASP A 26 -7.91 -4.66 -5.80
CA ASP A 26 -8.71 -3.62 -6.45
C ASP A 26 -7.86 -2.39 -6.85
N ALA A 27 -6.68 -2.18 -6.26
CA ALA A 27 -5.74 -1.12 -6.68
C ALA A 27 -5.17 -1.37 -8.10
N LYS A 28 -5.16 -2.62 -8.56
CA LYS A 28 -4.64 -3.01 -9.88
C LYS A 28 -5.64 -2.75 -11.01
N ASP A 29 -6.90 -2.52 -10.67
CA ASP A 29 -7.98 -2.18 -11.60
C ASP A 29 -8.48 -0.75 -11.37
N GLU A 30 -8.42 0.09 -12.40
CA GLU A 30 -8.75 1.51 -12.26
C GLU A 30 -10.23 1.72 -11.87
N GLY A 31 -11.15 0.91 -12.40
CA GLY A 31 -12.58 1.02 -12.12
C GLY A 31 -12.93 0.55 -10.70
N LYS A 32 -12.34 -0.56 -10.25
CA LYS A 32 -12.53 -1.06 -8.88
C LYS A 32 -11.88 -0.13 -7.86
N CYS A 33 -10.69 0.39 -8.14
CA CYS A 33 -10.01 1.39 -7.32
C CYS A 33 -10.92 2.59 -7.07
N GLN A 34 -11.49 3.17 -8.14
CA GLN A 34 -12.38 4.34 -8.02
C GLN A 34 -13.64 4.01 -7.21
N LYS A 35 -14.29 2.87 -7.50
CA LYS A 35 -15.50 2.45 -6.78
C LYS A 35 -15.24 2.28 -5.29
N LYS A 36 -14.20 1.52 -4.93
CA LYS A 36 -13.82 1.24 -3.54
C LYS A 36 -13.36 2.47 -2.80
N MET A 37 -12.60 3.35 -3.45
CA MET A 37 -12.20 4.62 -2.86
C MET A 37 -13.41 5.51 -2.58
N LYS A 38 -14.37 5.58 -3.49
CA LYS A 38 -15.59 6.35 -3.26
C LYS A 38 -16.37 5.83 -2.06
N GLU A 39 -16.57 4.51 -1.97
CA GLU A 39 -17.21 3.85 -0.81
C GLU A 39 -16.46 4.17 0.49
N TYR A 40 -15.12 4.11 0.48
CA TYR A 40 -14.28 4.38 1.65
C TYR A 40 -14.35 5.86 2.07
N CYS A 41 -14.27 6.78 1.12
CA CYS A 41 -14.36 8.21 1.37
C CYS A 41 -15.74 8.64 1.89
N GLU A 42 -16.83 8.03 1.39
CA GLU A 42 -18.17 8.26 1.92
C GLU A 42 -18.34 7.69 3.32
N ALA A 43 -17.76 6.53 3.62
CA ALA A 43 -17.74 5.98 4.96
C ALA A 43 -16.97 6.88 5.92
N LEU A 44 -15.78 7.37 5.52
CA LEU A 44 -14.96 8.28 6.31
C LEU A 44 -15.66 9.60 6.63
N LYS A 45 -16.39 10.19 5.66
CA LYS A 45 -17.18 11.42 5.87
C LYS A 45 -18.25 11.26 6.95
N LYS A 46 -18.71 10.04 7.22
CA LYS A 46 -19.76 9.72 8.21
C LYS A 46 -19.21 9.45 9.61
N VAL A 47 -17.88 9.35 9.79
CA VAL A 47 -17.29 8.98 11.08
C VAL A 47 -16.97 10.20 11.95
N LYS A 48 -17.01 10.01 13.28
CA LYS A 48 -16.79 11.05 14.30
C LYS A 48 -15.46 11.79 14.13
N VAL A 49 -15.42 13.02 14.66
CA VAL A 49 -14.32 13.99 14.61
C VAL A 49 -12.95 13.42 14.98
N GLU A 50 -12.86 12.43 15.87
CA GLU A 50 -11.58 11.80 16.24
C GLU A 50 -10.87 11.08 15.09
N LEU A 51 -11.59 10.72 14.01
CA LEU A 51 -11.01 10.15 12.80
C LEU A 51 -10.65 11.20 11.73
N LYS A 52 -10.82 12.50 12.02
CA LYS A 52 -10.39 13.57 11.09
C LYS A 52 -8.90 13.48 10.76
N GLN A 53 -8.06 13.08 11.70
CA GLN A 53 -6.62 12.93 11.43
C GLN A 53 -6.33 11.83 10.39
N ILE A 54 -7.17 10.79 10.33
CA ILE A 54 -7.13 9.81 9.25
C ILE A 54 -7.65 10.47 7.98
N TYR A 55 -8.80 11.13 8.04
CA TYR A 55 -9.38 11.83 6.88
C TYR A 55 -8.40 12.81 6.23
N GLU A 56 -7.72 13.69 6.99
CA GLU A 56 -6.73 14.65 6.48
C GLU A 56 -5.59 13.98 5.70
N LYS A 57 -5.18 12.77 6.10
CA LYS A 57 -4.18 11.98 5.37
C LYS A 57 -4.70 11.36 4.07
N PHE A 58 -6.02 11.26 3.90
CA PHE A 58 -6.67 10.67 2.73
C PHE A 58 -7.49 11.68 1.92
N GLU A 59 -7.61 12.92 2.39
CA GLU A 59 -8.48 13.94 1.82
C GLU A 59 -8.10 14.23 0.37
N ASN A 60 -6.79 14.26 0.10
CA ASN A 60 -6.29 14.38 -1.26
C ASN A 60 -6.74 13.21 -2.15
N PHE A 61 -6.81 11.96 -1.65
CA PHE A 61 -7.32 10.80 -2.41
C PHE A 61 -8.84 10.77 -2.57
N CYS A 62 -9.56 11.37 -1.62
CA CYS A 62 -11.01 11.51 -1.66
C CYS A 62 -11.50 12.66 -2.53
N ASP A 63 -10.60 13.43 -3.16
CA ASP A 63 -10.92 14.42 -4.17
C ASP A 63 -11.38 13.73 -5.47
N ASP A 64 -12.70 13.78 -5.72
CA ASP A 64 -13.34 13.17 -6.90
C ASP A 64 -12.71 13.65 -8.23
N GLY A 65 -12.24 14.90 -8.29
CA GLY A 65 -11.60 15.47 -9.48
C GLY A 65 -10.22 14.88 -9.79
N LYS A 66 -9.57 14.24 -8.79
CA LYS A 66 -8.24 13.65 -8.91
C LYS A 66 -8.23 12.13 -8.75
N MET A 67 -9.34 11.53 -8.33
CA MET A 67 -9.43 10.10 -8.02
C MET A 67 -8.99 9.21 -9.19
N LYS A 68 -9.38 9.55 -10.43
CA LYS A 68 -8.94 8.81 -11.62
C LYS A 68 -7.41 8.79 -11.77
N THR A 69 -6.80 9.97 -11.78
CA THR A 69 -5.34 10.13 -11.90
C THR A 69 -4.61 9.43 -10.76
N LYS A 70 -5.17 9.47 -9.55
CA LYS A 70 -4.61 8.82 -8.37
C LYS A 70 -4.67 7.29 -8.45
N CYS A 71 -5.79 6.73 -8.89
CA CYS A 71 -5.90 5.29 -9.16
C CYS A 71 -4.93 4.84 -10.26
N GLN A 72 -4.74 5.64 -11.31
CA GLN A 72 -3.75 5.35 -12.36
C GLN A 72 -2.30 5.36 -11.84
N LYS A 73 -1.95 6.35 -11.04
CA LYS A 73 -0.64 6.44 -10.38
C LYS A 73 -0.42 5.26 -9.43
N LEU A 74 -1.42 4.95 -8.61
CA LEU A 74 -1.37 3.83 -7.66
C LEU A 74 -1.17 2.50 -8.39
N LYS A 75 -1.95 2.24 -9.45
CA LYS A 75 -1.80 1.04 -10.28
C LYS A 75 -0.39 0.91 -10.83
N THR A 76 0.14 1.99 -11.41
CA THR A 76 1.49 2.03 -11.96
C THR A 76 2.54 1.77 -10.87
N SER A 77 2.39 2.42 -9.71
CA SER A 77 3.29 2.27 -8.56
C SER A 77 3.32 0.84 -8.03
N VAL A 78 2.14 0.23 -7.84
CA VAL A 78 2.01 -1.18 -7.41
C VAL A 78 2.63 -2.13 -8.44
N GLN A 79 2.38 -1.92 -9.73
CA GLN A 79 2.96 -2.76 -10.80
C GLN A 79 4.49 -2.65 -10.86
N ASN A 80 5.04 -1.43 -10.75
CA ASN A 80 6.47 -1.21 -10.76
C ASN A 80 7.14 -1.86 -9.54
N LYS A 81 6.60 -1.61 -8.33
CA LYS A 81 7.12 -2.23 -7.10
C LYS A 81 7.05 -3.75 -7.14
N CYS A 82 5.95 -4.34 -7.64
CA CYS A 82 5.84 -5.78 -7.89
C CYS A 82 6.97 -6.29 -8.80
N THR A 83 7.19 -5.60 -9.92
CA THR A 83 8.16 -6.02 -10.94
C THR A 83 9.59 -5.93 -10.43
N GLU A 84 9.94 -4.81 -9.79
CA GLU A 84 11.25 -4.61 -9.17
C GLU A 84 11.50 -5.64 -8.05
N PHE A 85 10.50 -5.86 -7.20
CA PHE A 85 10.62 -6.80 -6.09
C PHE A 85 10.77 -8.24 -6.57
N LYS A 86 10.01 -8.65 -7.59
CA LYS A 86 10.18 -9.95 -8.24
C LYS A 86 11.60 -10.12 -8.76
N GLY A 87 12.15 -9.11 -9.43
CA GLY A 87 13.54 -9.12 -9.91
C GLY A 87 14.58 -9.21 -8.77
N LYS A 88 14.32 -8.58 -7.63
CA LYS A 88 15.16 -8.70 -6.42
C LYS A 88 15.09 -10.11 -5.84
N LEU A 89 13.90 -10.66 -5.67
CA LEU A 89 13.69 -12.03 -5.17
C LEU A 89 14.36 -13.07 -6.06
N ASP A 90 14.23 -12.95 -7.39
CA ASP A 90 14.90 -13.86 -8.34
C ASP A 90 16.42 -13.83 -8.21
N LYS A 91 17.02 -12.67 -7.94
CA LYS A 91 18.47 -12.55 -7.70
C LYS A 91 18.88 -13.18 -6.37
N ILE A 92 18.11 -12.92 -5.32
CA ILE A 92 18.36 -13.46 -3.98
C ILE A 92 18.24 -14.98 -3.97
N LEU A 93 17.20 -15.54 -4.60
CA LEU A 93 16.99 -16.98 -4.70
C LEU A 93 18.12 -17.69 -5.47
N LYS A 94 18.74 -17.01 -6.44
CA LYS A 94 19.93 -17.52 -7.16
C LYS A 94 21.21 -17.48 -6.32
N GLN A 95 21.25 -16.70 -5.25
CA GLN A 95 22.40 -16.50 -4.35
C GLN A 95 22.15 -17.11 -2.96
N ALA A 96 21.35 -18.17 -2.87
CA ALA A 96 20.77 -18.72 -1.64
C ALA A 96 21.75 -18.96 -0.46
N SER A 97 23.06 -19.03 -0.70
CA SER A 97 24.11 -19.13 0.33
C SER A 97 24.39 -17.85 1.12
N GLY A 98 23.78 -16.70 0.77
CA GLY A 98 24.04 -15.38 1.40
C GLY A 98 22.83 -14.71 2.07
N LEU A 99 21.72 -15.42 2.25
CA LEU A 99 20.50 -14.88 2.87
C LEU A 99 20.71 -14.58 4.36
N THR A 100 20.44 -13.34 4.75
CA THR A 100 20.48 -12.89 6.15
C THR A 100 19.08 -12.62 6.70
N ASP A 101 18.93 -12.59 8.03
CA ASP A 101 17.69 -12.17 8.69
C ASP A 101 17.24 -10.75 8.29
N GLU A 102 18.18 -9.88 7.91
CA GLU A 102 17.88 -8.54 7.42
C GLU A 102 17.19 -8.59 6.06
N ASN A 103 17.65 -9.46 5.15
CA ASN A 103 16.98 -9.69 3.87
C ASN A 103 15.54 -10.17 4.09
N CYS A 104 15.29 -11.06 5.07
CA CYS A 104 13.93 -11.48 5.39
C CYS A 104 13.05 -10.32 5.87
N LYS A 105 13.55 -9.46 6.76
CA LYS A 105 12.78 -8.32 7.29
C LYS A 105 12.43 -7.29 6.22
N GLU A 106 13.38 -6.94 5.36
CA GLU A 106 13.14 -6.00 4.26
C GLU A 106 12.15 -6.56 3.24
N ASN A 107 12.31 -7.82 2.87
CA ASN A 107 11.41 -8.49 1.93
C ASN A 107 10.00 -8.67 2.50
N GLU A 108 9.86 -8.96 3.81
CA GLU A 108 8.55 -9.06 4.49
C GLU A 108 7.77 -7.74 4.41
N GLN A 109 8.43 -6.59 4.59
CA GLN A 109 7.80 -5.28 4.46
C GLN A 109 7.31 -5.02 3.03
N GLN A 110 8.09 -5.41 2.02
CA GLN A 110 7.67 -5.27 0.63
C GLN A 110 6.54 -6.23 0.27
N CYS A 111 6.57 -7.48 0.75
CA CYS A 111 5.45 -8.42 0.61
C CYS A 111 4.17 -7.87 1.22
N LEU A 112 4.23 -7.28 2.43
CA LEU A 112 3.06 -6.69 3.09
C LEU A 112 2.41 -5.56 2.26
N PHE A 113 3.21 -4.76 1.55
CA PHE A 113 2.69 -3.75 0.63
C PHE A 113 2.08 -4.36 -0.64
N LEU A 114 2.57 -5.51 -1.11
CA LEU A 114 2.13 -6.16 -2.35
C LEU A 114 0.97 -7.17 -2.16
N GLU A 115 0.82 -7.74 -0.96
CA GLU A 115 -0.40 -8.42 -0.48
C GLU A 115 -1.53 -7.42 -0.21
N GLY A 116 -1.11 -6.16 -0.03
CA GLY A 116 -1.90 -5.00 0.29
C GLY A 116 -2.81 -4.57 -0.81
#